data_AF-A0A7X5Q4I9-F1
#
_entry.id   AF-A0A7X5Q4I9-F1
#
_cell.length_a   1.000
_cell.length_b   1.000
_cell.length_c   1.000
_cell.angle_alpha   90.00
_cell.angle_beta   90.00
_cell.angle_gamma   90.00
#
_symmetry.space_group_name_H-M   'P 1'
#
loop_
_entity.id
_entity.type
_entity.pdbx_description
1 polymer ?
#
loop_
_entity_poly.entity_id
_entity_poly.type
_entity_poly.pdbx_seq_one_letter_code
_entity_poly.pdbx_strand_id
1 'polypeptide(L)'
;MDIAVALVFLFCLLFFGMRVKKTASYWVADRKTSLFALTATLVMTEFNTATLIAFSSMGYLAGKRALFLPLVFLIGLLFYAVTVAKKWKAFNGLSVASFFSKRYGRDIGCWINRDGELLCRAITCYSSIFKVWRYSDRCNYR
;
A
#
# COMPACT_ATOMS: atom_id res chain seq x y z
N MET A 1 -16.91 28.37 -3.57
CA MET A 1 -17.24 27.43 -2.49
C MET A 1 -16.35 26.18 -2.57
N ASP A 2 -16.02 25.73 -3.78
CA ASP A 2 -15.22 24.51 -4.05
C ASP A 2 -13.78 24.59 -3.53
N ILE A 3 -13.12 25.74 -3.70
CA ILE A 3 -11.76 25.97 -3.17
C ILE A 3 -11.74 25.92 -1.64
N ALA A 4 -12.76 26.48 -0.99
CA ALA A 4 -12.87 26.47 0.46
C ALA A 4 -13.04 25.03 1.00
N VAL A 5 -13.87 24.22 0.35
CA VAL A 5 -14.05 22.79 0.70
C VAL A 5 -12.74 22.02 0.53
N ALA A 6 -12.02 22.24 -0.57
CA ALA A 6 -10.73 21.59 -0.82
C ALA A 6 -9.67 21.98 0.23
N LEU A 7 -9.61 23.26 0.61
CA LEU A 7 -8.69 23.75 1.63
C LEU A 7 -9.01 23.20 3.03
N VAL A 8 -10.30 23.12 3.39
CA VAL A 8 -10.73 22.51 4.66
C VAL A 8 -10.36 21.03 4.69
N PHE A 9 -10.59 20.30 3.59
CA PHE A 9 -10.22 18.89 3.49
C PHE A 9 -8.71 18.67 3.62
N LEU A 10 -7.90 19.47 2.91
CA LEU A 10 -6.44 19.44 3.00
C LEU A 10 -5.97 19.71 4.44
N PHE A 11 -6.53 20.73 5.08
CA PHE A 11 -6.18 21.10 6.45
C PHE A 11 -6.52 20.00 7.45
N CYS A 12 -7.69 19.35 7.30
CA CYS A 12 -8.05 18.18 8.08
C CYS A 12 -7.02 17.05 7.92
N LEU A 13 -6.61 16.70 6.70
CA LEU A 13 -5.61 15.64 6.47
C LEU A 13 -4.28 15.94 7.16
N LEU A 14 -3.80 17.18 7.06
CA LEU A 14 -2.56 17.61 7.72
C LEU A 14 -2.65 17.50 9.24
N PHE A 15 -3.77 17.95 9.81
CA PHE A 15 -4.00 17.92 11.25
C PHE A 15 -4.03 16.49 11.82
N PHE A 16 -4.62 15.53 11.08
CA PHE A 16 -4.61 14.13 11.47
C PHE A 16 -3.23 13.47 11.28
N GLY A 17 -2.50 13.82 10.22
CA GLY A 17 -1.18 13.25 9.91
C GLY A 17 -0.08 13.58 10.92
N MET A 18 -0.17 14.74 11.57
CA MET A 18 0.82 15.20 12.56
C MET A 18 0.82 14.42 13.89
N ARG A 19 -0.11 13.49 14.09
CA ARG A 19 -0.29 12.79 15.38
C ARG A 19 0.68 11.62 15.60
N VAL A 20 1.45 11.20 14.60
CA VAL A 20 2.33 10.02 14.70
C VAL A 20 3.73 10.42 15.13
N LYS A 21 4.17 9.92 16.30
CA LYS A 21 5.46 10.31 16.92
C LYS A 21 6.49 9.17 17.03
N LYS A 22 6.09 7.90 16.89
CA LYS A 22 6.96 6.73 17.09
C LYS A 22 7.10 5.92 15.81
N THR A 23 8.32 5.45 15.54
CA THR A 23 8.65 4.66 14.34
C THR A 23 7.86 3.35 14.28
N ALA A 24 7.79 2.56 15.34
CA ALA A 24 7.03 1.29 15.35
C ALA A 24 5.52 1.50 15.09
N SER A 25 4.96 2.56 15.66
CA SER A 25 3.57 2.99 15.42
C SER A 25 3.35 3.51 14.00
N TYR A 26 4.40 3.96 13.31
CA TYR A 26 4.32 4.42 11.92
C TYR A 26 4.20 3.26 10.92
N TRP A 27 4.96 2.17 11.09
CA TRP A 27 4.98 1.06 10.12
C TRP A 27 3.81 0.09 10.27
N VAL A 28 3.42 -0.23 11.51
CA VAL A 28 2.44 -1.31 11.78
C VAL A 28 1.32 -0.86 12.72
N ALA A 29 1.26 0.42 13.09
CA ALA A 29 0.26 0.96 14.01
C ALA A 29 0.09 0.08 15.28
N ASP A 30 1.22 -0.38 15.83
CA ASP A 30 1.30 -1.28 17.00
C ASP A 30 0.45 -2.57 16.88
N ARG A 31 0.03 -2.96 15.66
CA ARG A 31 -0.90 -4.06 15.38
C ARG A 31 -2.26 -3.93 16.08
N LYS A 32 -2.65 -2.71 16.45
CA LYS A 32 -3.90 -2.39 17.17
C LYS A 32 -4.95 -1.75 16.26
N THR A 33 -4.99 -2.15 15.00
CA THR A 33 -5.92 -1.62 13.99
C THR A 33 -7.18 -2.48 13.91
N SER A 34 -8.36 -1.84 13.85
CA SER A 34 -9.62 -2.55 13.62
C SER A 34 -9.65 -3.16 12.22
N LEU A 35 -10.36 -4.29 12.06
CA LEU A 35 -10.52 -4.94 10.75
C LEU A 35 -11.15 -4.00 9.73
N PHE A 36 -12.12 -3.20 10.16
CA PHE A 36 -12.79 -2.21 9.32
C PHE A 36 -11.83 -1.15 8.79
N ALA A 37 -10.97 -0.59 9.66
CA ALA A 37 -9.97 0.37 9.24
C ALA A 37 -8.97 -0.26 8.25
N LEU A 38 -8.56 -1.51 8.48
CA LEU A 38 -7.68 -2.25 7.57
C LEU A 38 -8.31 -2.44 6.19
N THR A 39 -9.57 -2.88 6.15
CA THR A 39 -10.28 -3.08 4.88
C THR A 39 -10.49 -1.77 4.16
N ALA A 40 -10.81 -0.69 4.88
CA ALA A 40 -10.99 0.64 4.28
C ALA A 40 -9.68 1.17 3.68
N THR A 41 -8.55 1.01 4.38
CA THR A 41 -7.23 1.39 3.84
C THR A 41 -6.86 0.54 2.64
N LEU A 42 -7.12 -0.77 2.66
CA LEU A 42 -6.84 -1.65 1.54
C LEU A 42 -7.67 -1.27 0.29
N VAL A 43 -8.97 -1.03 0.47
CA VAL A 43 -9.84 -0.56 -0.61
C VAL A 43 -9.37 0.80 -1.12
N MET A 44 -8.99 1.73 -0.25
CA MET A 44 -8.44 3.04 -0.65
C MET A 44 -7.15 2.90 -1.48
N THR A 45 -6.25 1.98 -1.13
CA THR A 45 -5.01 1.77 -1.89
C THR A 45 -5.22 1.10 -3.24
N GLU A 46 -6.24 0.25 -3.36
CA GLU A 46 -6.62 -0.37 -4.64
C GLU A 46 -7.47 0.59 -5.49
N PHE A 47 -8.22 1.50 -4.88
CA PHE A 47 -9.12 2.45 -5.54
C PHE A 47 -8.47 3.84 -5.69
N ASN A 48 -7.49 3.92 -6.57
CA ASN A 48 -6.81 5.17 -6.92
C ASN A 48 -7.53 5.91 -8.08
N THR A 49 -7.15 7.15 -8.36
CA THR A 49 -7.64 7.95 -9.48
C THR A 49 -7.49 7.21 -10.83
N ALA A 50 -6.41 6.45 -11.01
CA ALA A 50 -6.20 5.66 -12.23
C ALA A 50 -7.28 4.58 -12.42
N THR A 51 -7.63 3.85 -11.36
CA THR A 51 -8.68 2.82 -11.43
C THR A 51 -10.05 3.45 -11.54
N LEU A 52 -10.28 4.61 -10.91
CA LEU A 52 -11.52 5.37 -11.07
C LEU A 52 -11.76 5.78 -12.53
N ILE A 53 -10.75 6.36 -13.19
CA ILE A 53 -10.85 6.75 -14.61
C ILE A 53 -11.04 5.51 -15.49
N ALA A 54 -10.28 4.44 -15.26
CA ALA A 54 -10.36 3.21 -16.03
C ALA A 54 -11.73 2.51 -15.90
N PHE A 55 -12.30 2.47 -14.69
CA PHE A 55 -13.63 1.89 -14.49
C PHE A 55 -14.75 2.80 -15.03
N SER A 56 -14.56 4.12 -15.00
CA SER A 56 -15.52 5.07 -15.57
C SER A 56 -15.55 4.95 -17.10
N SER A 57 -14.38 4.83 -17.74
CA SER A 57 -14.30 4.63 -19.19
C SER A 57 -14.83 3.26 -19.62
N MET A 58 -14.52 2.19 -18.88
CA MET A 58 -15.08 0.86 -19.14
C MET A 58 -16.58 0.80 -18.88
N GLY A 59 -17.08 1.52 -17.88
CA GLY A 59 -18.52 1.67 -17.64
C GLY A 59 -19.23 2.39 -18.79
N TYR A 60 -18.58 3.37 -19.42
CA TYR A 60 -19.10 4.04 -20.60
C TYR A 60 -19.16 3.10 -21.83
N LEU A 61 -18.13 2.29 -22.04
CA LEU A 61 -18.04 1.39 -23.21
C LEU A 61 -18.87 0.11 -23.07
N ALA A 62 -18.80 -0.56 -21.93
CA ALA A 62 -19.39 -1.90 -21.71
C ALA A 62 -20.66 -1.87 -20.83
N GLY A 63 -21.05 -0.68 -20.34
CA GLY A 63 -22.22 -0.51 -19.48
C GLY A 63 -22.14 -1.37 -18.22
N LYS A 64 -23.26 -2.03 -17.90
CA LYS A 64 -23.38 -2.89 -16.70
C LYS A 64 -22.41 -4.09 -16.69
N ARG A 65 -21.89 -4.51 -17.86
CA ARG A 65 -20.94 -5.63 -17.95
C ARG A 65 -19.57 -5.28 -17.39
N ALA A 66 -19.22 -4.00 -17.30
CA ALA A 66 -17.97 -3.56 -16.69
C ALA A 66 -17.86 -3.94 -15.19
N LEU A 67 -18.99 -4.20 -14.51
CA LEU A 67 -19.04 -4.59 -13.11
C LEU A 67 -18.47 -5.99 -12.84
N PHE A 68 -18.40 -6.87 -13.85
CA PHE A 68 -17.82 -8.20 -13.66
C PHE A 68 -16.32 -8.14 -13.35
N LEU A 69 -15.60 -7.16 -13.89
CA LEU A 69 -14.16 -7.01 -13.67
C LEU A 69 -13.81 -6.74 -12.18
N PRO A 70 -14.38 -5.72 -11.50
CA PRO A 70 -14.15 -5.52 -10.08
C PRO A 70 -14.74 -6.65 -9.22
N LEU A 71 -15.80 -7.34 -9.68
CA LEU A 71 -16.37 -8.47 -8.94
C LEU A 71 -15.40 -9.67 -8.90
N VAL A 72 -14.82 -10.04 -10.04
CA VAL A 72 -13.81 -11.11 -10.11
C VAL A 72 -12.58 -10.73 -9.29
N PHE A 73 -12.15 -9.47 -9.37
CA PHE A 73 -11.06 -8.96 -8.55
C PHE A 73 -11.35 -9.09 -7.05
N LEU A 74 -12.54 -8.70 -6.61
CA LEU A 74 -12.94 -8.79 -5.20
C LEU A 74 -12.96 -10.26 -4.70
N ILE A 75 -13.50 -11.18 -5.49
CA ILE A 75 -13.55 -12.60 -5.15
C ILE A 75 -12.13 -13.18 -5.09
N GLY A 76 -11.29 -12.88 -6.07
CA GLY A 76 -9.89 -13.33 -6.11
C GLY A 76 -9.08 -12.81 -4.92
N LEU A 77 -9.24 -11.53 -4.58
CA LEU A 77 -8.58 -10.90 -3.44
C LEU A 77 -9.05 -11.50 -2.11
N LEU A 78 -10.35 -11.79 -1.97
CA LEU A 78 -10.91 -12.43 -0.78
C LEU A 78 -10.36 -13.85 -0.60
N PHE A 79 -10.30 -14.63 -1.67
CA PHE A 79 -9.69 -15.97 -1.65
C PHE A 79 -8.20 -15.92 -1.30
N TYR A 80 -7.45 -15.00 -1.91
CA TYR A 80 -6.04 -14.78 -1.60
C TYR A 80 -5.83 -14.38 -0.14
N ALA A 81 -6.63 -13.45 0.38
CA ALA A 81 -6.56 -13.00 1.77
C ALA A 81 -6.79 -14.16 2.74
N VAL A 82 -7.81 -15.00 2.52
CA VAL A 82 -8.11 -16.14 3.40
C VAL A 82 -6.99 -17.19 3.38
N THR A 83 -6.41 -17.47 2.21
CA THR A 83 -5.39 -18.51 2.05
C THR A 83 -4.01 -18.07 2.57
N VAL A 84 -3.62 -16.81 2.33
CA VAL A 84 -2.26 -16.31 2.62
C VAL A 84 -2.15 -15.62 3.97
N ALA A 85 -3.22 -15.01 4.49
CA ALA A 85 -3.14 -14.20 5.71
C ALA A 85 -2.60 -14.96 6.93
N LYS A 86 -2.93 -16.25 7.09
CA LYS A 86 -2.42 -17.08 8.20
C LYS A 86 -0.90 -17.25 8.12
N LYS A 87 -0.37 -17.56 6.92
CA LYS A 87 1.07 -17.75 6.69
C LYS A 87 1.84 -16.43 6.86
N TRP A 88 1.26 -15.34 6.38
CA TRP A 88 1.84 -14.00 6.52
C TRP A 88 1.92 -13.57 8.00
N LYS A 89 0.86 -13.79 8.79
CA LYS A 89 0.87 -13.50 10.24
C LYS A 89 1.96 -14.29 10.99
N ALA A 90 2.19 -15.55 10.61
CA ALA A 90 3.23 -16.38 11.23
C ALA A 90 4.66 -15.93 10.88
N PHE A 91 4.87 -15.34 9.69
CA PHE A 91 6.18 -14.89 9.24
C PHE A 91 6.71 -13.66 10.00
N ASN A 92 5.82 -12.81 10.54
CA ASN A 92 6.12 -11.66 11.39
C ASN A 92 7.11 -10.62 10.80
N GLY A 93 7.30 -10.58 9.48
CA GLY A 93 8.15 -9.59 8.81
C GLY A 93 7.44 -8.28 8.48
N LEU A 94 8.22 -7.20 8.31
CA LEU A 94 7.73 -5.86 7.96
C LEU A 94 7.58 -5.64 6.45
N SER A 95 8.40 -6.31 5.63
CA SER A 95 8.44 -6.11 4.19
C SER A 95 8.36 -7.42 3.41
N VAL A 96 7.84 -7.33 2.19
CA VAL A 96 7.82 -8.44 1.24
C VAL A 96 9.24 -8.83 0.82
N ALA A 97 10.16 -7.87 0.69
CA ALA A 97 11.57 -8.15 0.41
C ALA A 97 12.20 -9.06 1.49
N SER A 98 11.88 -8.85 2.76
CA SER A 98 12.32 -9.73 3.86
C SER A 98 11.72 -11.14 3.78
N PHE A 99 10.50 -11.28 3.24
CA PHE A 99 9.91 -12.59 2.96
C PHE A 99 10.68 -13.34 1.86
N PHE A 100 10.99 -12.65 0.76
CA PHE A 100 11.76 -13.24 -0.34
C PHE A 100 13.19 -13.58 0.08
N SER A 101 13.84 -12.74 0.89
CA SER A 101 15.19 -13.02 1.38
C SER A 101 15.24 -14.28 2.24
N LYS A 102 14.22 -14.51 3.10
CA LYS A 102 14.12 -15.71 3.92
C LYS A 102 13.78 -16.96 3.11
N ARG A 103 12.96 -16.85 2.07
CA ARG A 103 12.46 -18.00 1.30
C ARG A 103 13.40 -18.45 0.17
N TYR A 104 14.08 -17.50 -0.47
CA TYR A 104 14.86 -17.72 -1.70
C TYR A 104 16.33 -17.32 -1.59
N GLY A 105 16.75 -16.77 -0.44
CA GLY A 105 18.13 -16.35 -0.22
C GLY A 105 18.32 -14.83 -0.33
N ARG A 106 19.42 -14.36 0.24
CA ARG A 106 19.69 -12.94 0.46
C ARG A 106 19.79 -12.14 -0.84
N ASP A 107 20.32 -12.76 -1.90
CA ASP A 107 20.53 -12.10 -3.18
C ASP A 107 19.20 -11.68 -3.80
N ILE A 108 18.23 -12.60 -3.90
CA ILE A 108 16.92 -12.31 -4.48
C ILE A 108 16.18 -11.23 -3.69
N GLY A 109 16.26 -11.25 -2.36
CA GLY A 109 15.69 -10.19 -1.53
C GLY A 109 16.32 -8.81 -1.76
N CYS A 110 17.65 -8.76 -1.91
CA CYS A 110 18.40 -7.52 -2.14
C CYS A 110 18.15 -6.97 -3.57
N TRP A 111 17.97 -7.85 -4.57
CA TRP A 111 17.57 -7.47 -5.93
C TRP A 111 16.19 -6.81 -5.95
N ILE A 112 15.18 -7.45 -5.35
CA ILE A 112 13.81 -6.89 -5.27
C ILE A 112 13.80 -5.52 -4.58
N ASN A 113 14.60 -5.36 -3.52
CA ASN A 113 14.70 -4.08 -2.82
C ASN A 113 15.35 -2.98 -3.70
N ARG A 114 16.43 -3.33 -4.42
CA ARG A 114 17.12 -2.41 -5.32
C ARG A 114 16.22 -1.97 -6.49
N ASP A 115 15.53 -2.90 -7.12
CA ASP A 115 14.63 -2.61 -8.24
C ASP A 115 13.40 -1.81 -7.79
N GLY A 116 12.89 -2.10 -6.59
CA GLY A 116 11.85 -1.29 -5.93
C GLY A 116 12.30 0.15 -5.68
N GLU A 117 13.54 0.36 -5.23
CA GLU A 117 14.10 1.71 -5.05
C GLU A 117 14.21 2.47 -6.38
N LEU A 118 14.62 1.79 -7.45
CA LEU A 118 14.74 2.39 -8.79
C LEU A 118 13.37 2.79 -9.36
N LEU A 119 12.36 1.93 -9.22
CA LEU A 119 10.98 2.24 -9.63
C LEU A 119 10.39 3.38 -8.81
N CYS A 120 10.58 3.38 -7.49
CA CYS A 120 10.14 4.47 -6.63
C CYS A 120 10.84 5.81 -6.97
N ARG A 121 12.12 5.79 -7.34
CA ARG A 121 12.84 6.99 -7.82
C ARG A 121 12.35 7.46 -9.18
N ALA A 122 11.96 6.54 -10.06
CA ALA A 122 11.40 6.87 -11.37
C ALA A 122 9.98 7.47 -11.27
N ILE A 123 9.17 6.98 -10.33
CA ILE A 123 7.78 7.44 -10.14
C ILE A 123 7.72 8.74 -9.30
N THR A 124 8.58 8.89 -8.30
CA THR A 124 8.63 10.08 -7.43
C THR A 124 9.98 10.80 -7.56
N CYS A 125 10.11 11.66 -8.56
CA CYS A 125 11.27 12.56 -8.71
C CYS A 125 11.30 13.69 -7.65
N TYR A 126 10.30 13.78 -6.76
CA TYR A 126 10.17 14.89 -5.81
C TYR A 126 9.52 14.43 -4.49
N SER A 127 10.30 14.11 -3.46
CA SER A 127 9.96 14.39 -2.06
C SER A 127 11.01 13.86 -1.08
N SER A 128 11.37 14.72 -0.12
CA SER A 128 12.30 14.51 1.00
C SER A 128 11.88 13.41 2.01
N ILE A 129 10.74 12.75 1.79
CA ILE A 129 10.24 11.60 2.59
C ILE A 129 11.13 10.35 2.45
N PHE A 130 11.96 10.26 1.41
CA PHE A 130 12.82 9.08 1.16
C PHE A 130 13.96 8.85 2.15
N LYS A 131 14.33 9.83 2.98
CA LYS A 131 15.36 9.60 4.02
C LYS A 131 14.93 8.56 5.06
N VAL A 132 13.62 8.38 5.28
CA VAL A 132 13.09 7.36 6.19
C VAL A 132 13.20 5.95 5.61
N TRP A 133 12.97 5.78 4.30
CA TRP A 133 13.20 4.49 3.61
C TRP A 133 14.67 4.12 3.51
N ARG A 134 15.56 5.11 3.42
CA ARG A 134 17.01 4.90 3.29
C ARG A 134 17.66 4.28 4.55
N TYR A 135 17.03 4.34 5.71
CA TYR A 135 17.64 3.88 6.97
C TYR A 135 17.32 2.43 7.35
N SER A 136 16.36 1.78 6.69
CA SER A 136 15.94 0.41 7.08
C SER A 136 16.74 -0.71 6.42
N ASP A 137 17.38 -0.50 5.25
CA ASP A 137 17.88 -1.62 4.45
C ASP A 137 19.19 -1.31 3.67
N ARG A 138 20.31 -1.11 4.37
CA ARG A 138 21.52 -1.77 3.86
C ARG A 138 21.25 -3.25 4.02
N CYS A 139 21.41 -4.08 2.97
CA CYS A 139 21.15 -5.52 2.91
C CYS A 139 21.81 -6.34 4.05
N ASN A 140 21.38 -6.08 5.27
CA ASN A 140 21.89 -6.54 6.55
C ASN A 140 20.68 -7.01 7.35
N TYR A 141 19.96 -7.93 6.73
CA TYR A 141 18.93 -8.75 7.36
C TYR A 141 19.67 -9.76 8.25
N ARG A 142 20.01 -9.34 9.48
CA ARG A 142 20.38 -10.24 10.57
C ARG A 142 19.11 -10.82 11.20
#